data_AF-A0A0R1SG33-F1
#
_entry.id   AF-A0A0R1SG33-F1
#
_cell.length_a   1.000
_cell.length_b   1.000
_cell.length_c   1.000
_cell.angle_alpha   90.00
_cell.angle_beta   90.00
_cell.angle_gamma   90.00
#
_symmetry.space_group_name_H-M   'P 1'
#
loop_
_entity.id
_entity.type
_entity.pdbx_description
1 polymer ?
#
loop_
_entity_poly.entity_id
_entity_poly.type
_entity_poly.pdbx_seq_one_letter_code
_entity_poly.pdbx_strand_id
1 'polypeptide(L)' 'MIMKLTLVESAEKFNVSPDVIVDYIKNGLVPSKPQLDDSSTELDDHDMYWLDMVHCFIENGSSIDDVKRLVKHCQL' A
#
# COMPACT_ATOMS: atom_id res chain seq x y z
N MET A 1 18.36 0.45 -9.85
CA MET A 1 18.41 1.43 -8.76
C MET A 1 17.04 1.34 -8.10
N ILE A 2 16.95 0.83 -6.87
CA ILE A 2 15.65 0.68 -6.18
C ILE A 2 15.28 2.06 -5.66
N MET A 3 14.13 2.60 -6.08
CA MET A 3 13.65 3.86 -5.56
C MET A 3 12.95 3.61 -4.22
N LYS A 4 13.18 4.48 -3.25
CA LYS A 4 12.54 4.43 -1.95
C LYS A 4 11.83 5.75 -1.69
N LEU A 5 10.56 5.67 -1.34
CA LEU A 5 9.70 6.81 -1.05
C LEU A 5 9.24 6.75 0.39
N THR A 6 9.18 7.89 1.05
CA THR A 6 8.51 8.02 2.34
C THR A 6 7.00 7.86 2.18
N LEU A 7 6.28 7.61 3.29
CA LEU A 7 4.81 7.58 3.28
C LEU A 7 4.18 8.84 2.67
N VAL A 8 4.80 10.01 2.89
CA VAL A 8 4.32 11.29 2.36
C VAL A 8 4.47 11.33 0.84
N GLU A 9 5.66 11.01 0.32
CA GLU A 9 5.93 11.01 -1.12
C GLU A 9 5.08 9.95 -1.85
N SER A 10 4.88 8.77 -1.23
CA SER A 10 3.99 7.75 -1.76
C SER A 10 2.54 8.23 -1.81
N ALA A 11 2.05 8.91 -0.78
CA ALA A 11 0.69 9.45 -0.74
C ALA A 11 0.48 10.54 -1.80
N GLU A 12 1.46 11.42 -1.99
CA GLU A 12 1.45 12.43 -3.06
C GLU A 12 1.34 11.79 -4.45
N LYS A 13 2.04 10.68 -4.69
CA LYS A 13 1.99 9.97 -5.97
C LYS A 13 0.60 9.43 -6.30
N PHE A 14 -0.16 9.00 -5.29
CA PHE A 14 -1.55 8.53 -5.46
C PHE A 14 -2.59 9.63 -5.21
N ASN A 15 -2.16 10.87 -4.97
CA ASN A 15 -3.03 11.99 -4.63
C ASN A 15 -4.00 11.69 -3.46
N VAL A 16 -3.49 11.00 -2.43
CA VAL A 16 -4.22 10.66 -1.19
C VAL A 16 -3.53 11.26 0.03
N SER A 17 -4.18 11.20 1.20
CA SER A 17 -3.50 11.51 2.46
C SER A 17 -2.57 10.35 2.87
N PRO A 18 -1.47 10.63 3.60
CA PRO A 18 -0.61 9.58 4.16
C PRO A 18 -1.35 8.56 5.01
N ASP A 19 -2.44 8.97 5.67
CA ASP A 19 -3.30 8.09 6.47
C ASP A 19 -3.92 6.95 5.65
N VAL A 20 -4.19 7.16 4.35
CA VAL A 20 -4.72 6.12 3.45
C VAL A 20 -3.66 5.04 3.21
N ILE A 21 -2.41 5.43 2.96
CA ILE A 21 -1.30 4.49 2.77
C ILE A 21 -1.04 3.71 4.07
N VAL A 22 -1.10 4.40 5.21
CA VAL A 22 -1.01 3.79 6.54
C VAL A 22 -2.12 2.77 6.75
N ASP A 23 -3.36 3.10 6.36
CA ASP A 23 -4.50 2.19 6.48
C ASP A 23 -4.31 0.94 5.62
N TYR A 24 -3.82 1.07 4.39
CA TYR A 24 -3.54 -0.09 3.52
C TYR A 24 -2.53 -1.05 4.14
N ILE A 25 -1.44 -0.52 4.69
CA ILE A 25 -0.39 -1.30 5.35
C ILE A 25 -0.95 -2.00 6.60
N LYS A 26 -1.64 -1.26 7.48
CA LYS A 26 -2.26 -1.83 8.70
C LYS A 26 -3.28 -2.92 8.41
N ASN A 27 -3.97 -2.81 7.28
CA ASN A 27 -4.94 -3.79 6.81
C ASN A 27 -4.31 -5.00 6.10
N GLY A 28 -2.98 -5.04 5.98
CA GLY A 28 -2.24 -6.13 5.34
C GLY A 28 -2.41 -6.17 3.82
N LEU A 29 -2.76 -5.04 3.20
CA LEU A 29 -2.92 -4.92 1.75
C LEU A 29 -1.58 -4.80 1.02
N VAL A 30 -0.50 -4.52 1.74
CA VAL A 30 0.88 -4.44 1.24
C VAL A 30 1.69 -5.56 1.90
N PRO A 31 1.73 -6.77 1.34
CA PRO A 31 2.31 -7.93 2.03
C PRO A 31 3.82 -7.85 2.27
N SER A 32 4.55 -7.10 1.42
CA SER A 32 5.98 -6.83 1.63
C SER A 32 6.24 -5.90 2.81
N LYS A 33 5.21 -5.22 3.32
CA LYS A 33 5.28 -4.31 4.46
C LYS A 33 4.22 -4.69 5.50
N PRO A 34 4.46 -5.74 6.31
CA PRO A 34 3.45 -6.27 7.22
C PRO A 34 3.09 -5.35 8.39
N GLN A 35 3.95 -4.37 8.71
CA GLN A 35 3.72 -3.40 9.77
C GLN A 35 4.44 -2.09 9.46
N LEU A 36 3.90 -0.98 10.00
CA LEU A 36 4.62 0.29 10.07
C LEU A 36 5.57 0.21 11.25
N ASP A 37 6.85 0.25 10.94
CA ASP A 37 7.95 0.20 11.88
C ASP A 37 8.21 1.57 12.52
N ASP A 38 8.06 2.69 11.79
CA ASP A 38 8.23 4.06 12.30
C ASP A 38 7.66 5.13 11.35
N SER A 39 7.67 6.41 11.74
CA SER A 39 7.29 7.53 10.86
C SER A 39 8.26 7.76 9.68
N SER A 40 9.43 7.10 9.70
CA SER A 40 10.41 7.09 8.62
C SER A 40 10.33 5.84 7.74
N THR A 41 9.22 5.11 7.77
CA THR A 41 9.01 3.97 6.89
C THR A 41 9.17 4.39 5.43
N GLU A 42 10.19 3.82 4.79
CA GLU A 42 10.40 3.89 3.34
C GLU A 42 9.71 2.70 2.66
N LEU A 43 9.11 3.00 1.51
CA LEU A 43 8.42 2.09 0.61
C LEU A 43 9.26 1.94 -0.66
N ASP A 44 9.61 0.72 -1.01
CA ASP A 44 10.38 0.44 -2.22
C ASP A 44 9.47 0.19 -3.44
N ASP A 45 10.08 -0.06 -4.61
CA ASP A 45 9.33 -0.31 -5.85
C ASP A 45 8.34 -1.48 -5.74
N HIS A 46 8.63 -2.49 -4.93
CA HIS A 46 7.73 -3.64 -4.72
C HIS A 46 6.55 -3.24 -3.82
N ASP A 47 6.80 -2.50 -2.74
CA ASP A 47 5.73 -1.93 -1.91
C ASP A 47 4.80 -1.03 -2.72
N MET A 48 5.39 -0.20 -3.59
CA MET A 48 4.65 0.72 -4.45
C MET A 48 3.79 0.00 -5.49
N TYR A 49 4.23 -1.15 -6.00
CA TYR A 49 3.41 -2.00 -6.87
C TYR A 49 2.14 -2.48 -6.17
N TRP A 50 2.26 -2.96 -4.92
CA TRP A 50 1.10 -3.37 -4.13
C TRP A 50 0.16 -2.20 -3.84
N LEU A 51 0.71 -1.04 -3.47
CA LEU A 51 -0.08 0.17 -3.23
C LEU A 51 -0.86 0.61 -4.47
N ASP A 52 -0.23 0.62 -5.65
CA ASP A 52 -0.87 0.98 -6.91
C ASP A 52 -2.03 0.04 -7.25
N MET A 53 -1.79 -1.27 -7.14
CA MET A 53 -2.82 -2.28 -7.39
C MET A 53 -4.01 -2.14 -6.43
N VAL A 54 -3.75 -2.04 -5.12
CA VAL A 54 -4.79 -1.92 -4.09
C VAL A 54 -5.57 -0.62 -4.25
N HIS A 55 -4.85 0.49 -4.48
CA HIS A 55 -5.47 1.80 -4.70
C HIS A 55 -6.40 1.76 -5.91
N CYS A 56 -5.95 1.18 -7.04
CA CYS A 56 -6.79 1.00 -8.22
C CYS A 56 -8.07 0.22 -7.91
N PHE A 57 -8.00 -0.89 -7.16
CA PHE A 57 -9.22 -1.65 -6.81
C PHE A 57 -10.21 -0.82 -5.98
N ILE A 58 -9.70 -0.07 -5.01
CA ILE A 58 -10.50 0.75 -4.10
C ILE A 58 -11.14 1.94 -4.84
N GLU A 59 -10.38 2.63 -5.69
CA GLU A 59 -10.91 3.70 -6.54
C GLU A 59 -12.01 3.21 -7.50
N ASN A 60 -11.93 1.95 -7.95
CA ASN A 60 -12.94 1.33 -8.80
C ASN A 60 -14.13 0.73 -8.01
N GLY A 61 -14.23 1.02 -6.71
CA GLY A 61 -15.38 0.68 -5.88
C GLY A 61 -15.29 -0.65 -5.14
N SER A 62 -14.14 -1.33 -5.16
CA SER A 62 -13.92 -2.49 -4.30
C SER A 62 -13.78 -2.06 -2.84
N SER A 63 -14.33 -2.85 -1.92
CA SER A 63 -14.09 -2.60 -0.50
C SER A 63 -12.69 -3.07 -0.08
N ILE A 64 -12.12 -2.48 0.98
CA ILE A 64 -10.86 -2.94 1.57
C ILE A 64 -10.90 -4.44 1.90
N ASP A 65 -12.03 -4.94 2.41
CA ASP A 65 -12.15 -6.35 2.79
C ASP A 65 -12.19 -7.30 1.58
N ASP A 66 -12.74 -6.87 0.44
CA ASP A 66 -12.68 -7.64 -0.81
C ASP A 66 -11.25 -7.69 -1.32
N VAL A 67 -10.55 -6.56 -1.32
CA VAL A 67 -9.14 -6.50 -1.74
C VAL A 67 -8.25 -7.34 -0.82
N LYS A 68 -8.48 -7.32 0.50
CA LYS A 68 -7.77 -8.22 1.44
C LYS A 68 -7.92 -9.68 1.07
N ARG A 69 -9.12 -10.12 0.65
CA ARG A 69 -9.34 -11.50 0.23
C ARG A 69 -8.54 -11.82 -1.03
N LEU A 70 -8.51 -10.91 -2.01
CA LEU A 70 -7.72 -11.06 -3.23
C LEU A 70 -6.22 -11.16 -2.93
N VAL A 71 -5.69 -10.25 -2.11
CA VAL A 71 -4.27 -10.22 -1.71
C VAL A 71 -3.86 -11.53 -1.02
N LYS A 72 -4.73 -12.13 -0.19
CA LYS A 72 -4.47 -13.45 0.44
C LYS A 72 -4.38 -14.61 -0.56
N HIS A 73 -4.97 -14.49 -1.74
CA HIS A 73 -4.90 -15.50 -2.79
C HIS A 73 -3.66 -15.35 -3.68
N CYS A 74 -3.01 -14.19 -3.67
CA CYS A 74 -1.71 -14.02 -4.29
C CYS A 74 -0.68 -14.83 -3.48
N GLN A 75 -0.18 -15.93 -4.07
CA GLN A 75 0.92 -16.68 -3.49
C GLN A 75 2.18 -15.81 -3.50
N LEU A 76 2.65 -15.43 -2.32
CA LEU A 76 3.97 -14.84 -2.08
C LEU A 76 4.99 -15.95 -1.85
#